data_AF-A0A9P7W2X5-F1
#
_entry.id   AF-A0A9P7W2X5-F1
#
_cell.length_a   1.000
_cell.length_b   1.000
_cell.length_c   1.000
_cell.angle_alpha   90.00
_cell.angle_beta   90.00
_cell.angle_gamma   90.00
#
_symmetry.space_group_name_H-M   'P 1'
#
loop_
_entity.id
_entity.type
_entity.pdbx_description
1 polymer ?
#
loop_
_entity_poly.entity_id
_entity_poly.type
_entity_poly.pdbx_seq_one_letter_code
_entity_poly.pdbx_strand_id
1 'polypeptide(L)'
;KKTEVDIKGGQHPVWDAEIRFPVMKGTADKYRKLELSCWSKEPRTDELLGQAKIDISETLKTGEFDDWVLLDIDGVQRGEVYLEITYY
;
A
#
# COMPACT_ATOMS: atom_id res chain seq x y z
N LYS A 1 -4.23 -8.67 1.47
CA LYS A 1 -3.82 -9.30 0.17
C LYS A 1 -2.37 -8.91 -0.11
N LYS A 2 -1.65 -9.60 -1.00
CA LYS A 2 -0.23 -9.32 -1.30
C LYS A 2 0.04 -9.43 -2.80
N THR A 3 1.03 -8.69 -3.29
CA THR A 3 1.58 -8.82 -4.65
C THR A 3 2.53 -10.01 -4.74
N GLU A 4 2.98 -10.33 -5.94
CA GLU A 4 4.13 -11.22 -6.13
C GLU A 4 5.43 -10.52 -5.74
N VAL A 5 6.47 -11.31 -5.47
CA VAL A 5 7.80 -10.78 -5.16
C VAL A 5 8.46 -10.34 -6.47
N ASP A 6 8.94 -9.10 -6.53
CA ASP A 6 9.75 -8.65 -7.65
C ASP A 6 11.19 -9.17 -7.52
N ILE A 7 11.53 -10.16 -8.33
CA ILE A 7 12.82 -10.84 -8.27
C ILE A 7 13.89 -9.96 -8.93
N LYS A 8 14.84 -9.48 -8.11
CA LYS A 8 15.91 -8.54 -8.49
C LYS A 8 15.44 -7.10 -8.74
N GLY A 9 14.31 -6.69 -8.15
CA GLY A 9 13.83 -5.30 -8.22
C GLY A 9 14.78 -4.25 -7.62
N GLY A 10 15.67 -4.66 -6.71
CA GLY A 10 16.67 -3.78 -6.13
C GLY A 10 16.04 -2.61 -5.37
N GLN A 11 16.52 -1.39 -5.62
CA GLN A 11 16.00 -0.16 -4.98
C GLN A 11 14.72 0.39 -5.62
N HIS A 12 14.37 -0.08 -6.83
CA HIS A 12 13.22 0.42 -7.59
C HIS A 12 12.36 -0.77 -8.08
N PRO A 13 11.79 -1.56 -7.15
CA PRO A 13 10.95 -2.69 -7.53
C PRO A 13 9.70 -2.23 -8.29
N VAL A 14 9.26 -3.02 -9.27
CA VAL A 14 8.05 -2.76 -10.07
C VAL A 14 7.14 -3.97 -10.01
N TRP A 15 5.95 -3.78 -9.42
CA TRP A 15 4.97 -4.86 -9.30
C TRP A 15 3.96 -4.89 -10.43
N ASP A 16 3.53 -3.72 -10.93
CA ASP A 16 2.45 -3.57 -11.93
C ASP A 16 1.27 -4.52 -11.66
N ALA A 17 0.83 -4.53 -10.40
CA ALA A 17 -0.07 -5.54 -9.87
C ALA A 17 -1.37 -4.90 -9.38
N GLU A 18 -2.49 -5.46 -9.83
CA GLU A 18 -3.82 -5.03 -9.41
C GLU A 18 -4.36 -5.92 -8.29
N ILE A 19 -4.87 -5.30 -7.22
CA ILE A 19 -5.50 -6.00 -6.11
C ILE A 19 -6.92 -5.48 -5.89
N ARG A 20 -7.91 -6.36 -6.08
CA ARG A 20 -9.33 -6.05 -5.83
C ARG A 20 -9.80 -6.62 -4.50
N PHE A 21 -10.51 -5.83 -3.71
CA PHE A 21 -11.15 -6.26 -2.47
C PHE A 21 -12.42 -5.44 -2.17
N PRO A 22 -13.42 -6.03 -1.48
CA PRO A 22 -14.64 -5.30 -1.14
C PRO A 22 -14.39 -4.27 -0.03
N VAL A 23 -15.03 -3.11 -0.14
CA VAL A 23 -15.02 -2.05 0.89
C VAL A 23 -16.29 -2.15 1.74
N MET A 24 -16.15 -2.07 3.07
CA MET A 24 -17.32 -2.11 3.96
C MET A 24 -18.08 -0.78 3.93
N LYS A 25 -19.42 -0.85 3.89
CA LYS A 25 -20.30 0.33 3.81
C LYS A 25 -20.22 1.25 5.04
N GLY A 26 -19.90 0.70 6.20
CA GLY A 26 -19.81 1.48 7.44
C GLY A 26 -18.78 2.61 7.35
N THR A 27 -19.03 3.71 8.06
CA THR A 27 -18.18 4.92 8.06
C THR A 27 -17.17 4.97 9.20
N ALA A 28 -17.03 3.89 9.98
CA ALA A 28 -16.03 3.82 11.04
C ALA A 28 -14.62 3.94 10.45
N ASP A 29 -13.69 4.59 11.17
CA ASP A 29 -12.31 4.84 10.74
C ASP A 29 -11.58 3.59 10.23
N LYS A 30 -11.80 2.44 10.87
CA LYS A 30 -11.21 1.16 10.45
C LYS A 30 -11.62 0.71 9.04
N TYR A 31 -12.69 1.28 8.47
CA TYR A 31 -13.17 1.03 7.12
C TYR A 31 -12.81 2.16 6.14
N ARG A 32 -12.08 3.17 6.61
CA ARG A 32 -11.63 4.34 5.85
C ARG A 32 -10.12 4.49 5.81
N LYS A 33 -9.39 3.51 6.35
CA LYS A 33 -7.93 3.46 6.31
C LYS A 33 -7.46 2.23 5.53
N LEU A 34 -6.60 2.47 4.55
CA LEU A 34 -5.85 1.45 3.85
C LEU A 34 -4.45 1.38 4.46
N GLU A 35 -4.09 0.21 4.99
CA GLU A 35 -2.74 -0.03 5.49
C GLU A 35 -1.96 -0.82 4.44
N LEU A 36 -0.75 -0.35 4.14
CA LEU A 36 0.16 -1.01 3.23
C LEU A 36 1.54 -1.15 3.86
N SER A 37 2.24 -2.20 3.45
CA SER A 37 3.59 -2.47 3.92
C SER A 37 4.40 -3.14 2.81
N CYS A 38 5.64 -2.70 2.68
CA CYS A 38 6.63 -3.24 1.77
C CYS A 38 7.58 -4.16 2.56
N TRP A 39 7.85 -5.34 2.01
CA TRP A 39 8.64 -6.37 2.69
C TRP A 39 9.72 -6.91 1.76
N SER A 40 10.91 -7.18 2.29
CA SER A 40 11.91 -8.02 1.62
C SER A 40 11.64 -9.48 1.92
N LYS A 41 11.61 -10.31 0.88
CA LYS A 41 11.45 -11.76 1.01
C LYS A 41 12.80 -12.39 1.34
N GLU A 42 12.95 -12.86 2.57
CA GLU A 42 14.21 -13.43 3.06
C GLU A 42 14.12 -14.95 3.28
N PRO A 43 15.24 -15.68 3.29
CA PRO A 43 15.24 -17.14 3.50
C PRO A 43 14.68 -17.58 4.87
N ARG A 44 14.75 -16.72 5.89
CA ARG A 44 14.34 -17.05 7.27
C ARG A 44 13.10 -16.28 7.70
N THR A 45 13.22 -14.96 7.72
CA THR A 45 12.18 -14.06 8.22
C THR A 45 12.14 -12.84 7.33
N ASP A 46 10.98 -12.59 6.72
CA ASP A 46 10.78 -11.43 5.87
C ASP A 46 11.01 -10.14 6.65
N GLU A 47 11.69 -9.19 6.03
CA GLU A 47 12.07 -7.92 6.64
C GLU A 47 11.08 -6.82 6.24
N LEU A 48 10.58 -6.05 7.20
CA LEU A 48 9.75 -4.88 6.91
C LEU A 48 10.64 -3.75 6.40
N LEU A 49 10.41 -3.30 5.17
CA LEU A 49 11.13 -2.19 4.55
C LEU A 49 10.45 -0.84 4.81
N GLY A 50 9.13 -0.82 4.89
CA GLY A 50 8.36 0.38 5.13
C GLY A 50 6.86 0.11 5.19
N GLN A 51 6.10 1.00 5.83
CA GLN A 51 4.65 0.92 5.90
C GLN A 51 4.02 2.30 5.76
N ALA A 52 2.74 2.34 5.40
CA ALA A 52 1.95 3.55 5.36
C ALA A 52 0.48 3.27 5.67
N LYS A 53 -0.21 4.31 6.14
CA LYS A 53 -1.66 4.29 6.37
C LYS A 53 -2.28 5.45 5.60
N ILE A 54 -3.13 5.13 4.63
CA ILE A 54 -3.79 6.09 3.75
C ILE A 54 -5.25 6.21 4.19
N ASP A 55 -5.74 7.44 4.34
CA ASP A 55 -7.18 7.69 4.49
C ASP A 55 -7.83 7.67 3.10
N ILE A 56 -8.75 6.74 2.87
CA ILE A 56 -9.45 6.55 1.59
C ILE A 56 -10.84 7.21 1.60
N SER A 57 -11.19 8.01 2.61
CA SER A 57 -12.53 8.62 2.71
C SER A 57 -12.87 9.49 1.51
N GLU A 58 -11.89 10.23 1.00
CA GLU A 58 -12.07 11.06 -0.20
C GLU A 58 -12.13 10.21 -1.47
N THR A 59 -11.23 9.21 -1.61
CA THR A 59 -11.25 8.26 -2.73
C THR A 59 -12.59 7.55 -2.89
N LEU A 60 -13.23 7.18 -1.77
CA LEU A 60 -14.55 6.55 -1.80
C LEU A 60 -15.69 7.50 -2.24
N LYS A 61 -15.45 8.81 -2.27
CA LYS A 61 -16.39 9.84 -2.76
C LYS A 61 -16.08 10.25 -4.20
N THR A 62 -14.79 10.46 -4.52
CA THR A 62 -14.33 10.92 -5.84
C THR A 62 -14.25 9.77 -6.85
N GLY A 63 -14.03 8.54 -6.38
CA GLY A 63 -13.87 7.34 -7.19
C GLY A 63 -12.42 7.00 -7.52
N GLU A 64 -11.48 7.94 -7.33
CA GLU A 64 -10.08 7.77 -7.74
C GLU A 64 -9.07 8.38 -6.74
N PHE A 65 -7.88 7.78 -6.72
CA PHE A 65 -6.66 8.28 -6.08
C PHE A 65 -5.47 7.80 -6.91
N ASP A 66 -4.52 8.69 -7.17
CA ASP A 66 -3.34 8.45 -8.00
C ASP A 66 -2.21 9.35 -7.48
N ASP A 67 -1.35 8.79 -6.62
CA ASP A 67 -0.21 9.52 -6.07
C ASP A 67 0.87 8.61 -5.47
N TRP A 68 2.03 9.21 -5.19
CA TRP A 68 3.09 8.62 -4.38
C TRP A 68 2.75 8.67 -2.90
N VAL A 69 2.96 7.55 -2.22
CA VAL A 69 2.73 7.38 -0.79
C VAL A 69 4.04 7.14 -0.08
N LEU A 70 4.39 8.04 0.83
CA LEU A 70 5.58 7.93 1.67
C LEU A 70 5.46 6.72 2.61
N LEU A 71 6.52 5.94 2.70
CA LEU A 71 6.65 4.83 3.63
C LEU A 71 7.50 5.26 4.83
N ASP A 72 7.11 4.83 6.02
CA ASP A 72 7.88 5.04 7.24
C ASP A 72 7.95 3.78 8.11
N ILE A 73 8.93 3.74 9.02
CA ILE A 73 8.97 2.83 10.16
C ILE A 73 9.31 3.67 11.38
N ASP A 74 8.43 3.66 12.37
CA ASP A 74 8.58 4.40 13.62
C ASP A 74 8.88 5.90 13.38
N GLY A 75 8.23 6.49 12.36
CA GLY A 75 8.41 7.90 11.99
C GLY A 75 9.67 8.21 11.19
N VAL A 76 10.48 7.20 10.85
CA VAL A 76 11.64 7.36 9.96
C VAL A 76 11.24 6.99 8.53
N GLN A 77 11.37 7.92 7.59
CA GLN A 77 11.06 7.70 6.18
C GLN A 77 11.94 6.60 5.56
N ARG A 78 11.32 5.69 4.81
CA ARG A 78 11.96 4.52 4.17
C ARG A 78 11.81 4.44 2.65
N GLY A 79 11.26 5.50 2.04
CA GLY A 79 11.03 5.58 0.60
C GLY A 79 9.57 5.91 0.32
N GLU A 80 9.12 5.58 -0.88
CA GLU A 80 7.76 5.84 -1.36
C GLU A 80 7.31 4.75 -2.31
N VAL A 81 5.99 4.58 -2.42
CA VAL A 81 5.36 3.66 -3.36
C VAL A 81 4.28 4.40 -4.13
N TYR A 82 4.25 4.21 -5.43
CA TYR A 82 3.20 4.77 -6.28
C TYR A 82 1.96 3.87 -6.22
N LEU A 83 0.78 4.47 -6.04
CA LEU A 83 -0.49 3.75 -5.94
C LEU A 83 -1.58 4.46 -6.74
N GLU A 84 -2.27 3.66 -7.55
CA GLU A 84 -3.54 4.00 -8.17
C GLU A 84 -4.65 3.20 -7.48
N ILE A 85 -5.74 3.88 -7.10
CA ILE A 85 -6.91 3.29 -6.45
C ILE A 85 -8.15 3.76 -7.19
N THR A 86 -8.99 2.80 -7.59
CA THR A 86 -10.32 3.07 -8.15
C THR A 86 -11.40 2.44 -7.27
N TYR A 87 -12.47 3.19 -7.00
CA TYR A 87 -13.65 2.71 -6.29
C TYR A 87 -14.87 2.75 -7.21
N TYR A 88 -15.57 1.61 -7.31
CA TYR A 88 -16.75 1.41 -8.15
C TYR A 88 -17.75 0.44 -7.50
#